data_AF-A0A959BTJ6-F1
#
_entry.id   AF-A0A959BTJ6-F1
#
_cell.length_a   1.000
_cell.length_b   1.000
_cell.length_c   1.000
_cell.angle_alpha   90.00
_cell.angle_beta   90.00
_cell.angle_gamma   90.00
#
_symmetry.space_group_name_H-M   'P 1'
#
loop_
_entity.id
_entity.type
_entity.pdbx_description
1 polymer ?
#
loop_
_entity_poly.entity_id
_entity_poly.type
_entity_poly.pdbx_seq_one_letter_code
_entity_poly.pdbx_strand_id
1 'polypeptide(L)'
;MKKISEAIAAKFKRARLFNLEDINAVREDGSELKNLVRRIYSSQDYDLDNKLYLITQNMISIFGDELSTFRIANQYYDVMDELEEEYMPDGPPFSPLTRSYFSYWQSFDYPFGKTRETLGSIFYDLAKNSKLDRRVVDATAALNASRMGIYEVLETKDGLTSLRELLTNAPFHSTCLAGYQGNPGDLVFARIVPSLSGPEEPSLILTTPYILLNYKAEDWLAFFLRQGVGEAGLDGFFKYGPAERYWHDYIMDGYVNFTSDRVYLTGIPDVPASLPHAG
;
A
#
# COMPACT_ATOMS: atom_id res chain seq x y z
N MET A 1 26.43 1.99 9.60
CA MET A 1 25.50 2.80 10.43
C MET A 1 24.48 1.85 11.04
N LYS A 2 24.05 2.07 12.28
CA LYS A 2 23.11 1.16 12.96
C LYS A 2 21.70 1.33 12.36
N LYS A 3 21.00 0.24 12.08
CA LYS A 3 19.60 0.29 11.61
C LYS A 3 18.67 0.86 12.68
N ILE A 4 17.58 1.48 12.26
CA ILE A 4 16.48 1.93 13.10
C ILE A 4 15.87 0.73 13.83
N SER A 5 15.63 -0.39 13.12
CA SER A 5 15.12 -1.63 13.73
C SER A 5 16.01 -2.16 14.86
N GLU A 6 17.34 -2.15 14.70
CA GLU A 6 18.29 -2.55 15.74
C GLU A 6 18.34 -1.59 16.94
N ALA A 7 18.13 -0.30 16.70
CA ALA A 7 18.06 0.71 17.76
C ALA A 7 16.77 0.55 18.58
N ILE A 8 15.66 0.28 17.90
CA ILE A 8 14.34 0.03 18.47
C ILE A 8 14.31 -1.28 19.25
N ALA A 9 14.78 -2.40 18.66
CA ALA A 9 14.81 -3.70 19.32
C ALA A 9 15.49 -3.66 20.71
N ALA A 10 16.57 -2.87 20.83
CA ALA A 10 17.27 -2.67 22.08
C ALA A 10 16.46 -1.87 23.12
N LYS A 11 15.61 -0.93 22.67
CA LYS A 11 14.73 -0.13 23.53
C LYS A 11 13.47 -0.89 23.93
N PHE A 12 12.84 -1.64 23.03
CA PHE A 12 11.64 -2.45 23.32
C PHE A 12 11.94 -3.54 24.36
N LYS A 13 13.09 -4.23 24.25
CA LYS A 13 13.58 -5.16 25.29
C LYS A 13 13.72 -4.51 26.68
N ARG A 14 14.01 -3.20 26.75
CA ARG A 14 14.19 -2.46 28.01
C ARG A 14 12.90 -1.85 28.53
N ALA A 15 12.00 -1.45 27.64
CA ALA A 15 10.82 -0.65 27.98
C ALA A 15 9.53 -1.47 28.19
N ARG A 16 9.50 -2.78 27.84
CA ARG A 16 8.27 -3.61 27.85
C ARG A 16 7.11 -3.06 26.98
N LEU A 17 7.33 -1.97 26.25
CA LEU A 17 6.44 -1.45 25.22
C LEU A 17 6.42 -2.46 24.05
N PHE A 18 5.25 -2.71 23.44
CA PHE A 18 4.96 -3.71 22.40
C PHE A 18 5.71 -5.03 22.53
N ASN A 19 5.13 -5.92 23.33
CA ASN A 19 5.51 -7.29 23.24
C ASN A 19 4.84 -7.90 21.99
N LEU A 20 5.59 -8.03 20.90
CA LEU A 20 5.15 -8.75 19.70
C LEU A 20 4.66 -10.19 20.04
N GLU A 21 5.10 -10.76 21.18
CA GLU A 21 4.60 -12.05 21.67
C GLU A 21 3.19 -11.97 22.28
N ASP A 22 2.76 -10.82 22.81
CA ASP A 22 1.40 -10.57 23.32
C ASP A 22 0.38 -10.36 22.18
N ILE A 23 0.83 -10.40 20.92
CA ILE A 23 -0.05 -10.46 19.75
C ILE A 23 -0.49 -11.91 19.46
N ASN A 24 0.36 -12.91 19.78
CA ASN A 24 -0.02 -14.33 19.66
C ASN A 24 -0.86 -14.80 20.84
N ALA A 25 -0.54 -14.30 22.03
CA ALA A 25 -1.36 -14.51 23.20
C ALA A 25 -2.24 -13.29 23.33
N VAL A 26 -3.47 -13.36 22.81
CA VAL A 26 -4.55 -12.39 23.03
C VAL A 26 -4.78 -12.20 24.56
N ARG A 27 -3.85 -11.56 25.26
CA ARG A 27 -3.82 -11.37 26.71
C ARG A 27 -4.45 -10.02 26.97
N GLU A 28 -5.69 -10.13 27.43
CA GLU A 28 -6.57 -9.27 28.24
C GLU A 28 -6.38 -7.74 28.33
N ASP A 29 -5.24 -7.12 28.02
CA ASP A 29 -5.05 -5.66 28.03
C ASP A 29 -5.07 -4.98 26.64
N GLY A 30 -5.07 -5.74 25.53
CA GLY A 30 -5.13 -5.20 24.15
C GLY A 30 -6.54 -5.15 23.54
N SER A 31 -7.50 -4.50 24.20
CA SER A 31 -8.94 -4.59 23.84
C SER A 31 -9.24 -4.21 22.38
N GLU A 32 -8.61 -3.17 21.83
CA GLU A 32 -8.88 -2.69 20.47
C GLU A 32 -8.36 -3.63 19.38
N LEU A 33 -7.08 -4.04 19.42
CA LEU A 33 -6.53 -4.98 18.44
C LEU A 33 -7.24 -6.34 18.52
N LYS A 34 -7.56 -6.83 19.72
CA LYS A 34 -8.34 -8.07 19.91
C LYS A 34 -9.73 -7.96 19.30
N ASN A 35 -10.45 -6.85 19.55
CA ASN A 35 -11.78 -6.63 19.00
C ASN A 35 -11.73 -6.48 17.48
N LEU A 36 -10.71 -5.81 16.95
CA LEU A 36 -10.49 -5.62 15.53
C LEU A 36 -10.18 -6.94 14.82
N VAL A 37 -9.21 -7.71 15.34
CA VAL A 37 -8.85 -9.04 14.83
C VAL A 37 -10.08 -9.95 14.87
N ARG A 38 -10.82 -9.98 15.99
CA ARG A 38 -12.06 -10.75 16.11
C ARG A 38 -13.11 -10.31 15.09
N ARG A 39 -13.30 -9.00 14.89
CA ARG A 39 -14.24 -8.45 13.91
C ARG A 39 -13.86 -8.85 12.48
N ILE A 40 -12.58 -8.76 12.13
CA ILE A 40 -12.06 -9.14 10.82
C ILE A 40 -12.23 -10.64 10.61
N TYR A 41 -11.78 -11.49 11.56
CA TYR A 41 -11.90 -12.94 11.43
C TYR A 41 -13.35 -13.43 11.32
N SER A 42 -14.26 -12.81 12.08
CA SER A 42 -15.68 -13.15 12.08
C SER A 42 -16.46 -12.61 10.87
N SER A 43 -15.90 -11.67 10.10
CA SER A 43 -16.55 -11.19 8.88
C SER A 43 -16.57 -12.29 7.82
N GLN A 44 -17.72 -12.46 7.17
CA GLN A 44 -17.90 -13.35 6.03
C GLN A 44 -17.55 -12.67 4.70
N ASP A 45 -17.27 -11.37 4.73
CA ASP A 45 -17.02 -10.54 3.53
C ASP A 45 -15.57 -10.65 3.05
N TYR A 46 -14.70 -11.29 3.85
CA TYR A 46 -13.28 -11.45 3.56
C TYR A 46 -12.87 -12.92 3.57
N ASP A 47 -12.13 -13.34 2.55
CA ASP A 47 -11.36 -14.58 2.59
C ASP A 47 -10.19 -14.49 3.59
N LEU A 48 -9.46 -15.60 3.76
CA LEU A 48 -8.38 -15.69 4.74
C LEU A 48 -7.21 -14.74 4.42
N ASP A 49 -6.84 -14.58 3.15
CA ASP A 49 -5.71 -13.76 2.75
C ASP A 49 -6.01 -12.28 2.95
N ASN A 50 -7.23 -11.87 2.57
CA ASN A 50 -7.77 -10.54 2.84
C ASN A 50 -7.73 -10.22 4.34
N LYS A 51 -8.16 -11.17 5.18
CA LYS A 51 -8.08 -11.02 6.66
C LYS A 51 -6.64 -10.85 7.13
N LEU A 52 -5.70 -11.63 6.61
CA LEU A 52 -4.29 -11.57 7.02
C LEU A 52 -3.62 -10.25 6.63
N TYR A 53 -3.86 -9.75 5.43
CA TYR A 53 -3.32 -8.45 5.01
C TYR A 53 -3.92 -7.29 5.81
N LEU A 54 -5.23 -7.31 6.07
CA LEU A 54 -5.89 -6.29 6.91
C LEU A 54 -5.35 -6.32 8.34
N ILE A 55 -5.25 -7.50 8.96
CA ILE A 55 -4.70 -7.63 10.32
C ILE A 55 -3.26 -7.12 10.37
N THR A 56 -2.44 -7.51 9.39
CA THR A 56 -1.03 -7.11 9.33
C THR A 56 -0.88 -5.60 9.17
N GLN A 57 -1.65 -4.97 8.28
CA GLN A 57 -1.61 -3.53 8.10
C GLN A 57 -2.03 -2.78 9.38
N ASN A 58 -3.08 -3.25 10.06
CA ASN A 58 -3.52 -2.64 11.31
C ASN A 58 -2.49 -2.80 12.44
N MET A 59 -1.83 -3.97 12.53
CA MET A 59 -0.73 -4.18 13.47
C MET A 59 0.44 -3.22 13.22
N ILE A 60 0.75 -2.94 11.96
CA ILE A 60 1.81 -1.99 11.58
C ILE A 60 1.38 -0.55 11.90
N SER A 61 0.09 -0.21 11.75
CA SER A 61 -0.45 1.09 12.17
C SER A 61 -0.26 1.31 13.68
N ILE A 62 -0.67 0.34 14.51
CA ILE A 62 -0.51 0.39 15.96
C ILE A 62 0.98 0.48 16.34
N PHE A 63 1.82 -0.32 15.67
CA PHE A 63 3.27 -0.25 15.85
C PHE A 63 3.84 1.13 15.51
N GLY A 64 3.31 1.77 14.46
CA GLY A 64 3.62 3.16 14.13
C GLY A 64 3.31 4.06 15.31
N ASP A 65 2.09 4.06 15.82
CA ASP A 65 1.68 4.92 16.94
C ASP A 65 2.62 4.80 18.16
N GLU A 66 3.06 3.59 18.49
CA GLU A 66 4.05 3.40 19.55
C GLU A 66 5.45 3.89 19.16
N LEU A 67 5.83 3.72 17.90
CA LEU A 67 7.10 4.19 17.38
C LEU A 67 7.23 5.72 17.45
N SER A 68 6.11 6.45 17.34
CA SER A 68 6.06 7.92 17.49
C SER A 68 6.62 8.41 18.83
N THR A 69 6.56 7.59 19.88
CA THR A 69 7.11 7.93 21.21
C THR A 69 8.63 7.98 21.23
N PHE A 70 9.30 7.48 20.19
CA PHE A 70 10.75 7.47 20.08
C PHE A 70 11.25 8.57 19.15
N ARG A 71 12.14 9.42 19.68
CA ARG A 71 12.84 10.49 18.93
C ARG A 71 13.47 10.09 17.58
N ILE A 72 13.72 8.80 17.37
CA ILE A 72 14.28 8.29 16.10
C ILE A 72 13.28 8.37 14.95
N ALA A 73 11.98 8.44 15.25
CA ALA A 73 10.91 8.50 14.29
C ALA A 73 10.33 9.92 14.09
N ASN A 74 10.77 10.94 14.85
CA ASN A 74 10.26 12.31 14.70
C ASN A 74 10.29 12.79 13.25
N GLN A 75 11.39 12.57 12.53
CA GLN A 75 11.48 12.96 11.11
C GLN A 75 10.38 12.32 10.25
N TYR A 76 9.98 11.09 10.55
CA TYR A 76 8.88 10.43 9.85
C TYR A 76 7.56 11.14 10.17
N TYR A 77 7.26 11.34 11.45
CA TYR A 77 6.00 11.95 11.90
C TYR A 77 5.85 13.40 11.48
N ASP A 78 6.93 14.20 11.56
CA ASP A 78 6.90 15.59 11.10
C ASP A 78 6.46 15.67 9.62
N VAL A 79 6.93 14.76 8.77
CA VAL A 79 6.52 14.70 7.35
C VAL A 79 5.12 14.12 7.19
N MET A 80 4.76 13.06 7.93
CA MET A 80 3.41 12.48 7.83
C MET A 80 2.34 13.49 8.25
N ASP A 81 2.58 14.27 9.30
CA ASP A 81 1.67 15.30 9.77
C ASP A 81 1.44 16.36 8.68
N GLU A 82 2.51 16.82 8.02
CA GLU A 82 2.41 17.75 6.89
C GLU A 82 1.61 17.17 5.72
N LEU A 83 1.87 15.91 5.35
CA LEU A 83 1.18 15.25 4.23
C LEU A 83 -0.29 14.94 4.53
N GLU A 84 -0.62 14.56 5.77
CA GLU A 84 -2.01 14.35 6.20
C GLU A 84 -2.79 15.67 6.19
N GLU A 85 -2.17 16.79 6.60
CA GLU A 85 -2.80 18.11 6.52
C GLU A 85 -3.00 18.57 5.07
N GLU A 86 -2.00 18.37 4.21
CA GLU A 86 -2.01 18.84 2.83
C GLU A 86 -2.96 18.04 1.93
N TYR A 87 -2.92 16.71 2.01
CA TYR A 87 -3.70 15.83 1.11
C TYR A 87 -5.01 15.34 1.73
N MET A 88 -5.18 15.45 3.04
CA MET A 88 -6.38 15.01 3.78
C MET A 88 -6.89 13.63 3.34
N PRO A 89 -6.07 12.57 3.40
CA PRO A 89 -6.39 11.27 2.80
C PRO A 89 -7.64 10.66 3.44
N ASP A 90 -8.77 10.71 2.74
CA ASP A 90 -10.05 10.21 3.21
C ASP A 90 -10.81 9.40 2.15
N GLY A 91 -10.46 9.61 0.88
CA GLY A 91 -11.24 9.20 -0.28
C GLY A 91 -12.29 10.27 -0.67
N PRO A 92 -12.78 10.23 -1.92
CA PRO A 92 -13.74 11.22 -2.38
C PRO A 92 -15.08 11.13 -1.62
N PRO A 93 -15.82 12.24 -1.46
CA PRO A 93 -15.59 13.53 -2.12
C PRO A 93 -14.60 14.46 -1.39
N PHE A 94 -14.08 14.07 -0.22
CA PHE A 94 -13.21 14.95 0.58
C PHE A 94 -11.79 15.05 0.02
N SER A 95 -11.22 13.93 -0.43
CA SER A 95 -9.90 13.91 -1.08
C SER A 95 -9.82 12.80 -2.13
N PRO A 96 -9.22 13.06 -3.32
CA PRO A 96 -8.86 12.01 -4.28
C PRO A 96 -7.97 10.91 -3.69
N LEU A 97 -7.15 11.24 -2.69
CA LEU A 97 -6.33 10.25 -2.00
C LEU A 97 -7.19 9.40 -1.08
N THR A 98 -7.24 8.10 -1.39
CA THR A 98 -7.95 7.12 -0.58
C THR A 98 -7.12 6.75 0.65
N ARG A 99 -7.80 6.49 1.77
CA ARG A 99 -7.13 5.99 3.00
C ARG A 99 -6.31 4.74 2.73
N SER A 100 -6.82 3.83 1.88
CA SER A 100 -6.13 2.58 1.55
C SER A 100 -4.81 2.86 0.82
N TYR A 101 -4.81 3.71 -0.21
CA TYR A 101 -3.59 4.14 -0.90
C TYR A 101 -2.57 4.74 0.08
N PHE A 102 -2.97 5.78 0.82
CA PHE A 102 -2.05 6.53 1.68
C PHE A 102 -1.49 5.65 2.80
N SER A 103 -2.33 4.82 3.43
CA SER A 103 -1.92 3.92 4.53
C SER A 103 -0.87 2.90 4.10
N TYR A 104 -1.00 2.33 2.89
CA TYR A 104 0.00 1.41 2.37
C TYR A 104 1.28 2.15 1.94
N TRP A 105 1.15 3.33 1.32
CA TRP A 105 2.31 4.13 0.93
C TRP A 105 3.15 4.54 2.15
N GLN A 106 2.55 5.15 3.17
CA GLN A 106 3.27 5.61 4.36
C GLN A 106 3.97 4.46 5.09
N SER A 107 3.33 3.28 5.11
CA SER A 107 3.84 2.12 5.84
C SER A 107 4.97 1.40 5.09
N PHE A 108 4.86 1.25 3.77
CA PHE A 108 5.68 0.31 3.00
C PHE A 108 6.56 0.95 1.93
N ASP A 109 6.34 2.23 1.62
CA ASP A 109 7.02 2.91 0.53
C ASP A 109 7.83 4.12 1.02
N TYR A 110 7.35 4.87 2.00
CA TYR A 110 8.04 6.06 2.51
C TYR A 110 9.27 5.69 3.37
N PRO A 111 10.51 5.89 2.86
CA PRO A 111 11.72 5.53 3.58
C PRO A 111 12.21 6.71 4.43
N PHE A 112 12.61 6.44 5.66
CA PHE A 112 13.13 7.48 6.55
C PHE A 112 14.42 7.07 7.27
N GLY A 113 15.07 8.08 7.85
CA GLY A 113 16.37 7.95 8.48
C GLY A 113 17.51 7.54 7.52
N LYS A 114 18.70 7.36 8.09
CA LYS A 114 19.94 7.19 7.31
C LYS A 114 20.03 5.86 6.56
N THR A 115 19.27 4.85 7.00
CA THR A 115 19.22 3.51 6.41
C THR A 115 18.05 3.34 5.44
N ARG A 116 17.22 4.38 5.23
CA ARG A 116 16.05 4.36 4.34
C ARG A 116 15.09 3.20 4.66
N GLU A 117 14.86 2.97 5.95
CA GLU A 117 13.88 1.98 6.42
C GLU A 117 12.47 2.57 6.36
N THR A 118 11.48 1.73 6.07
CA THR A 118 10.04 2.03 6.17
C THR A 118 9.47 1.44 7.48
N LEU A 119 8.28 1.88 7.91
CA LEU A 119 7.61 1.27 9.08
C LEU A 119 7.47 -0.25 8.91
N GLY A 120 7.04 -0.70 7.73
CA GLY A 120 6.89 -2.10 7.38
C GLY A 120 8.20 -2.88 7.43
N SER A 121 9.32 -2.28 7.00
CA SER A 121 10.63 -2.94 7.06
C SER A 121 11.15 -3.06 8.49
N ILE A 122 10.91 -2.05 9.33
CA ILE A 122 11.27 -2.06 10.75
C ILE A 122 10.44 -3.12 11.46
N PHE A 123 9.13 -3.12 11.24
CA PHE A 123 8.21 -4.12 11.79
C PHE A 123 8.64 -5.54 11.40
N TYR A 124 8.96 -5.77 10.12
CA TYR A 124 9.43 -7.05 9.62
C TYR A 124 10.72 -7.53 10.33
N ASP A 125 11.71 -6.64 10.48
CA ASP A 125 12.98 -6.96 11.14
C ASP A 125 12.80 -7.31 12.62
N LEU A 126 11.80 -6.74 13.28
CA LEU A 126 11.43 -7.09 14.66
C LEU A 126 10.61 -8.38 14.71
N ALA A 127 9.63 -8.54 13.82
CA ALA A 127 8.70 -9.66 13.77
C ALA A 127 9.39 -10.99 13.49
N LYS A 128 10.39 -11.02 12.60
CA LYS A 128 11.16 -12.24 12.29
C LYS A 128 11.93 -12.82 13.48
N ASN A 129 12.20 -11.98 14.49
CA ASN A 129 12.94 -12.34 15.70
C ASN A 129 12.02 -12.46 16.93
N SER A 130 10.71 -12.41 16.73
CA SER A 130 9.71 -12.58 17.77
C SER A 130 8.99 -13.92 17.61
N LYS A 131 8.02 -14.22 18.49
CA LYS A 131 7.19 -15.42 18.36
C LYS A 131 6.02 -15.25 17.41
N LEU A 132 5.86 -14.10 16.74
CA LEU A 132 4.69 -13.77 15.91
C LEU A 132 4.32 -14.90 14.94
N ASP A 133 3.02 -15.08 14.72
CA ASP A 133 2.51 -16.02 13.73
C ASP A 133 3.20 -15.79 12.38
N ARG A 134 3.73 -16.88 11.82
CA ARG A 134 4.51 -16.84 10.58
C ARG A 134 3.72 -16.20 9.42
N ARG A 135 2.40 -16.35 9.41
CA ARG A 135 1.52 -15.76 8.38
C ARG A 135 1.55 -14.23 8.41
N VAL A 136 1.67 -13.61 9.59
CA VAL A 136 1.82 -12.15 9.71
C VAL A 136 3.20 -11.71 9.21
N VAL A 137 4.24 -12.49 9.50
CA VAL A 137 5.59 -12.22 8.99
C VAL A 137 5.64 -12.31 7.47
N ASP A 138 5.00 -13.34 6.90
CA ASP A 138 4.93 -13.53 5.44
C ASP A 138 4.07 -12.45 4.77
N ALA A 139 2.91 -12.08 5.37
CA ALA A 139 2.11 -10.95 4.91
C ALA A 139 2.88 -9.63 4.93
N THR A 140 3.66 -9.39 5.99
CA THR A 140 4.52 -8.19 6.09
C THR A 140 5.58 -8.20 4.99
N ALA A 141 6.20 -9.34 4.71
CA ALA A 141 7.17 -9.47 3.63
C ALA A 141 6.54 -9.15 2.26
N ALA A 142 5.35 -9.70 1.98
CA ALA A 142 4.61 -9.45 0.75
C ALA A 142 4.18 -7.97 0.62
N LEU A 143 3.78 -7.32 1.71
CA LEU A 143 3.46 -5.89 1.71
C LEU A 143 4.70 -5.02 1.45
N ASN A 144 5.85 -5.33 2.05
CA ASN A 144 7.11 -4.64 1.78
C ASN A 144 7.57 -4.81 0.32
N ALA A 145 7.39 -6.00 -0.25
CA ALA A 145 7.77 -6.31 -1.63
C ALA A 145 6.81 -5.72 -2.67
N SER A 146 5.53 -5.52 -2.31
CA SER A 146 4.55 -4.91 -3.20
C SER A 146 4.68 -3.39 -3.28
N ARG A 147 3.99 -2.83 -4.27
CA ARG A 147 3.93 -1.40 -4.59
C ARG A 147 2.69 -1.12 -5.43
N MET A 148 2.39 0.15 -5.66
CA MET A 148 1.46 0.52 -6.72
C MET A 148 2.02 0.11 -8.10
N GLY A 149 1.14 -0.06 -9.08
CA GLY A 149 1.52 -0.33 -10.46
C GLY A 149 0.38 0.04 -11.40
N ILE A 150 0.67 0.11 -12.69
CA ILE A 150 -0.34 0.31 -13.73
C ILE A 150 -0.56 -1.01 -14.46
N TYR A 151 -1.81 -1.44 -14.48
CA TYR A 151 -2.22 -2.72 -15.04
C TYR A 151 -3.31 -2.51 -16.08
N GLU A 152 -3.30 -3.31 -17.14
CA GLU A 152 -4.40 -3.40 -18.08
C GLU A 152 -5.31 -4.57 -17.70
N VAL A 153 -6.62 -4.33 -17.64
CA VAL A 153 -7.63 -5.38 -17.47
C VAL A 153 -7.79 -6.13 -18.79
N LEU A 154 -7.54 -7.43 -18.78
CA LEU A 154 -7.71 -8.29 -19.95
C LEU A 154 -9.11 -8.92 -20.00
N GLU A 155 -9.58 -9.41 -18.85
CA GLU A 155 -10.86 -10.09 -18.71
C GLU A 155 -11.31 -10.03 -17.25
N THR A 156 -12.62 -9.99 -17.03
CA THR A 156 -13.20 -10.31 -15.72
C THR A 156 -14.21 -11.43 -15.88
N LYS A 157 -14.07 -12.45 -15.03
CA LYS A 157 -15.00 -13.57 -14.97
C LYS A 157 -15.15 -14.06 -13.53
N ASP A 158 -16.39 -14.30 -13.11
CA ASP A 158 -16.71 -14.91 -11.82
C ASP A 158 -16.07 -14.20 -10.60
N GLY A 159 -15.96 -12.87 -10.65
CA GLY A 159 -15.33 -12.04 -9.60
C GLY A 159 -13.80 -12.00 -9.62
N LEU A 160 -13.17 -12.68 -10.57
CA LEU A 160 -11.73 -12.65 -10.82
C LEU A 160 -11.42 -11.75 -12.01
N THR A 161 -10.45 -10.85 -11.81
CA THR A 161 -9.95 -9.94 -12.83
C THR A 161 -8.57 -10.41 -13.29
N SER A 162 -8.43 -10.72 -14.57
CA SER A 162 -7.15 -10.99 -15.22
C SER A 162 -6.53 -9.67 -15.66
N LEU A 163 -5.31 -9.43 -15.23
CA LEU A 163 -4.58 -8.19 -15.38
C LEU A 163 -3.21 -8.46 -15.98
N ARG A 164 -2.66 -7.45 -16.65
CA ARG A 164 -1.26 -7.45 -17.11
C ARG A 164 -0.58 -6.17 -16.65
N GLU A 165 0.53 -6.27 -15.94
CA GLU A 165 1.33 -5.09 -15.62
C GLU A 165 1.87 -4.46 -16.91
N LEU A 166 1.64 -3.16 -17.06
CA LEU A 166 1.76 -2.49 -18.34
C LEU A 166 3.19 -2.52 -18.90
N LEU A 167 4.21 -2.29 -18.06
CA LEU A 167 5.59 -2.22 -18.52
C LEU A 167 6.24 -3.61 -18.68
N THR A 168 6.03 -4.51 -17.71
CA THR A 168 6.70 -5.82 -17.64
C THR A 168 5.94 -6.93 -18.37
N ASN A 169 4.68 -6.69 -18.72
CA ASN A 169 3.73 -7.69 -19.19
C ASN A 169 3.49 -8.85 -18.20
N ALA A 170 3.86 -8.69 -16.92
CA ALA A 170 3.63 -9.71 -15.91
C ALA A 170 2.12 -9.96 -15.73
N PRO A 171 1.67 -11.24 -15.79
CA PRO A 171 0.26 -11.57 -15.63
C PRO A 171 -0.13 -11.63 -14.15
N PHE A 172 -1.34 -11.18 -13.84
CA PHE A 172 -1.96 -11.31 -12.53
C PHE A 172 -3.40 -11.79 -12.68
N HIS A 173 -3.83 -12.66 -11.76
CA HIS A 173 -5.24 -13.00 -11.59
C HIS A 173 -5.62 -12.56 -10.20
N SER A 174 -6.58 -11.64 -10.07
CA SER A 174 -6.82 -10.97 -8.80
C SER A 174 -8.28 -10.80 -8.46
N THR A 175 -8.59 -10.86 -7.16
CA THR A 175 -9.83 -10.31 -6.61
C THR A 175 -9.57 -8.87 -6.15
N CYS A 176 -10.64 -8.08 -6.01
CA CYS A 176 -10.53 -6.69 -5.56
C CYS A 176 -11.31 -6.47 -4.27
N LEU A 177 -10.61 -6.02 -3.22
CA LEU A 177 -11.22 -5.72 -1.93
C LEU A 177 -12.30 -4.64 -2.00
N ALA A 178 -12.11 -3.63 -2.85
CA ALA A 178 -13.08 -2.57 -3.05
C ALA A 178 -14.32 -3.01 -3.85
N GLY A 179 -14.34 -4.24 -4.38
CA GLY A 179 -15.45 -4.78 -5.17
C GLY A 179 -15.43 -4.44 -6.65
N TYR A 180 -14.45 -3.66 -7.11
CA TYR A 180 -14.26 -3.34 -8.53
C TYR A 180 -14.18 -4.61 -9.37
N GLN A 181 -15.02 -4.69 -10.40
CA GLN A 181 -15.14 -5.86 -11.25
C GLN A 181 -14.31 -5.76 -12.53
N GLY A 182 -13.57 -4.69 -12.84
CA GLY A 182 -12.82 -4.63 -14.10
C GLY A 182 -13.69 -4.47 -15.35
N ASN A 183 -13.32 -3.59 -16.27
CA ASN A 183 -13.77 -3.69 -17.66
C ASN A 183 -12.56 -3.99 -18.55
N PRO A 184 -12.65 -4.93 -19.51
CA PRO A 184 -11.58 -5.18 -20.46
C PRO A 184 -11.11 -3.89 -21.14
N GLY A 185 -9.79 -3.65 -21.13
CA GLY A 185 -9.15 -2.44 -21.64
C GLY A 185 -9.01 -1.30 -20.63
N ASP A 186 -9.60 -1.41 -19.43
CA ASP A 186 -9.35 -0.43 -18.36
C ASP A 186 -7.87 -0.46 -17.96
N LEU A 187 -7.26 0.72 -17.83
CA LEU A 187 -5.98 0.89 -17.17
C LEU A 187 -6.21 1.22 -15.69
N VAL A 188 -5.56 0.46 -14.82
CA VAL A 188 -5.80 0.47 -13.37
C VAL A 188 -4.51 0.77 -12.65
N PHE A 189 -4.48 1.85 -11.89
CA PHE A 189 -3.42 2.18 -10.94
C PHE A 189 -3.80 1.68 -9.55
N ALA A 190 -3.15 0.61 -9.10
CA ALA A 190 -3.47 -0.08 -7.84
C ALA A 190 -2.27 -0.81 -7.23
N ARG A 191 -2.37 -1.23 -5.97
CA ARG A 191 -1.40 -2.14 -5.35
C ARG A 191 -1.94 -3.58 -5.36
N ILE A 192 -1.17 -4.49 -5.95
CA ILE A 192 -1.46 -5.92 -5.97
C ILE A 192 -0.48 -6.66 -5.04
N VAL A 193 -0.98 -7.61 -4.27
CA VAL A 193 -0.19 -8.53 -3.44
C VAL A 193 -0.49 -9.99 -3.80
N PRO A 194 0.47 -10.90 -3.62
CA PRO A 194 0.23 -12.31 -3.87
C PRO A 194 -0.74 -12.90 -2.83
N SER A 195 -1.33 -14.04 -3.17
CA SER A 195 -1.97 -14.89 -2.18
C SER A 195 -0.94 -15.41 -1.16
N LEU A 196 -1.35 -15.50 0.10
CA LEU A 196 -0.61 -16.16 1.19
C LEU A 196 -0.96 -17.65 1.30
N SER A 197 -2.05 -18.07 0.66
CA SER A 197 -2.52 -19.45 0.63
C SER A 197 -1.81 -20.31 -0.43
N GLY A 198 -1.20 -19.69 -1.46
CA GLY A 198 -0.33 -20.35 -2.42
C GLY A 198 -0.16 -19.56 -3.73
N PRO A 199 0.81 -19.91 -4.59
CA PRO A 199 1.04 -19.19 -5.84
C PRO A 199 -0.05 -19.40 -6.90
N GLU A 200 -0.85 -20.47 -6.78
CA GLU A 200 -1.96 -20.77 -7.69
C GLU A 200 -3.25 -20.03 -7.31
N GLU A 201 -3.29 -19.46 -6.11
CA GLU A 201 -4.45 -18.73 -5.60
C GLU A 201 -4.45 -17.29 -6.11
N PRO A 202 -5.63 -16.66 -6.29
CA PRO A 202 -5.72 -15.30 -6.79
C PRO A 202 -4.95 -14.31 -5.92
N SER A 203 -4.21 -13.42 -6.59
CA SER A 203 -3.65 -12.23 -5.95
C SER A 203 -4.77 -11.26 -5.51
N LEU A 204 -4.42 -10.24 -4.73
CA LEU A 204 -5.39 -9.30 -4.18
C LEU A 204 -5.04 -7.88 -4.60
N ILE A 205 -6.01 -7.15 -5.15
CA ILE A 205 -5.95 -5.69 -5.24
C ILE A 205 -6.31 -5.13 -3.86
N LEU A 206 -5.32 -4.55 -3.17
CA LEU A 206 -5.47 -4.09 -1.78
C LEU A 206 -6.05 -2.68 -1.65
N THR A 207 -5.76 -1.82 -2.62
CA THR A 207 -6.19 -0.42 -2.59
C THR A 207 -7.52 -0.25 -3.31
N THR A 208 -8.23 0.82 -3.00
CA THR A 208 -9.28 1.31 -3.90
C THR A 208 -8.61 1.65 -5.24
N PRO A 209 -8.99 1.00 -6.34
CA PRO A 209 -8.31 1.18 -7.62
C PRO A 209 -8.57 2.57 -8.19
N TYR A 210 -7.54 3.13 -8.82
CA TYR A 210 -7.64 4.34 -9.64
C TYR A 210 -7.72 3.93 -11.11
N ILE A 211 -8.81 4.26 -11.80
CA ILE A 211 -8.99 3.97 -13.23
C ILE A 211 -8.48 5.15 -14.05
N LEU A 212 -7.55 4.88 -14.97
CA LEU A 212 -6.88 5.88 -15.78
C LEU A 212 -7.65 6.07 -17.10
N LEU A 213 -8.29 7.23 -17.25
CA LEU A 213 -9.16 7.56 -18.37
C LEU A 213 -8.45 8.35 -19.47
N ASN A 214 -8.99 8.26 -20.69
CA ASN A 214 -8.66 9.08 -21.88
C ASN A 214 -7.26 8.90 -22.48
N TYR A 215 -6.38 8.13 -21.83
CA TYR A 215 -5.04 7.81 -22.32
C TYR A 215 -4.87 6.29 -22.40
N LYS A 216 -4.20 5.83 -23.46
CA LYS A 216 -4.04 4.41 -23.76
C LYS A 216 -2.73 3.86 -23.18
N ALA A 217 -2.58 2.55 -23.24
CA ALA A 217 -1.37 1.82 -22.85
C ALA A 217 -0.11 2.45 -23.45
N GLU A 218 -0.15 2.86 -24.72
CA GLU A 218 0.99 3.45 -25.42
C GLU A 218 1.42 4.81 -24.86
N ASP A 219 0.48 5.62 -24.38
CA ASP A 219 0.76 6.93 -23.80
C ASP A 219 1.52 6.78 -22.46
N TRP A 220 1.10 5.80 -21.65
CA TRP A 220 1.74 5.44 -20.39
C TRP A 220 3.10 4.76 -20.58
N LEU A 221 3.25 3.92 -21.61
CA LEU A 221 4.56 3.36 -21.99
C LEU A 221 5.51 4.46 -22.46
N ALA A 222 5.02 5.43 -23.25
CA ALA A 222 5.81 6.60 -23.64
C ALA A 222 6.18 7.47 -22.43
N PHE A 223 5.31 7.57 -21.42
CA PHE A 223 5.63 8.21 -20.14
C PHE A 223 6.79 7.51 -19.43
N PHE A 224 6.72 6.18 -19.22
CA PHE A 224 7.84 5.45 -18.59
C PHE A 224 9.16 5.64 -19.34
N LEU A 225 9.11 5.67 -20.68
CA LEU A 225 10.29 5.94 -21.50
C LEU A 225 10.86 7.34 -21.26
N ARG A 226 10.03 8.39 -21.18
CA ARG A 226 10.47 9.77 -20.87
C ARG A 226 11.07 9.88 -19.48
N GLN A 227 10.54 9.13 -18.52
CA GLN A 227 11.07 9.05 -17.16
C GLN A 227 12.35 8.20 -17.06
N GLY A 228 12.77 7.53 -18.15
CA GLY A 228 13.93 6.64 -18.16
C GLY A 228 13.73 5.37 -17.32
N VAL A 229 12.48 4.95 -17.13
CA VAL A 229 12.11 3.81 -16.28
C VAL A 229 11.98 2.56 -17.14
N GLY A 230 12.90 1.62 -16.96
CA GLY A 230 12.76 0.24 -17.44
C GLY A 230 12.28 -0.70 -16.33
N GLU A 231 12.10 -1.99 -16.67
CA GLU A 231 11.61 -3.01 -15.72
C GLU A 231 12.39 -3.04 -14.40
N ALA A 232 13.72 -2.98 -14.45
CA ALA A 232 14.58 -3.02 -13.25
C ALA A 232 14.42 -1.79 -12.32
N GLY A 233 13.94 -0.66 -12.84
CA GLY A 233 13.72 0.56 -12.06
C GLY A 233 12.27 0.77 -11.62
N LEU A 234 11.36 -0.08 -12.10
CA LEU A 234 9.91 0.11 -11.94
C LEU A 234 9.48 0.12 -10.47
N ASP A 235 10.06 -0.78 -9.66
CA ASP A 235 9.75 -0.88 -8.25
C ASP A 235 10.10 0.41 -7.49
N GLY A 236 11.31 0.92 -7.73
CA GLY A 236 11.76 2.17 -7.13
C GLY A 236 10.94 3.36 -7.61
N PHE A 237 10.55 3.38 -8.89
CA PHE A 237 9.76 4.46 -9.47
C PHE A 237 8.36 4.58 -8.82
N PHE A 238 7.67 3.46 -8.62
CA PHE A 238 6.36 3.48 -7.96
C PHE A 238 6.44 3.64 -6.44
N LYS A 239 7.50 3.14 -5.77
CA LYS A 239 7.66 3.33 -4.33
C LYS A 239 8.10 4.75 -3.96
N TYR A 240 9.04 5.31 -4.69
CA TYR A 240 9.72 6.55 -4.29
C TYR A 240 9.41 7.75 -5.18
N GLY A 241 8.95 7.51 -6.41
CA GLY A 241 8.73 8.57 -7.40
C GLY A 241 10.01 9.29 -7.84
N PRO A 242 9.92 10.17 -8.85
CA PRO A 242 10.93 11.19 -9.14
C PRO A 242 11.11 12.21 -8.01
N ALA A 243 10.03 12.45 -7.26
CA ALA A 243 9.97 13.31 -6.09
C ALA A 243 9.09 12.64 -5.02
N GLU A 244 9.30 13.03 -3.77
CA GLU A 244 8.66 12.43 -2.59
C GLU A 244 7.12 12.37 -2.69
N ARG A 245 6.52 13.43 -3.22
CA ARG A 245 5.06 13.62 -3.31
C ARG A 245 4.47 13.28 -4.67
N TYR A 246 5.30 12.82 -5.61
CA TYR A 246 4.96 12.77 -7.04
C TYR A 246 3.63 12.06 -7.36
N TRP A 247 3.42 10.87 -6.78
CA TRP A 247 2.19 10.11 -7.02
C TRP A 247 0.98 10.69 -6.28
N HIS A 248 1.20 11.41 -5.18
CA HIS A 248 0.14 12.10 -4.45
C HIS A 248 -0.33 13.28 -5.29
N ASP A 249 0.60 14.10 -5.78
CA ASP A 249 0.34 15.22 -6.68
C ASP A 249 -0.42 14.76 -7.92
N TYR A 250 0.02 13.66 -8.55
CA TYR A 250 -0.71 13.11 -9.70
C TYR A 250 -2.14 12.66 -9.36
N ILE A 251 -2.36 11.99 -8.23
CA ILE A 251 -3.71 11.58 -7.83
C ILE A 251 -4.61 12.79 -7.60
N MET A 252 -4.06 13.87 -7.02
CA MET A 252 -4.80 15.12 -6.81
C MET A 252 -5.11 15.82 -8.13
N ASP A 253 -4.09 16.07 -8.95
CA ASP A 253 -4.21 16.84 -10.18
C ASP A 253 -4.97 16.10 -11.27
N GLY A 254 -4.86 14.78 -11.30
CA GLY A 254 -5.51 13.90 -12.28
C GLY A 254 -6.96 13.57 -11.94
N TYR A 255 -7.47 13.94 -10.76
CA TYR A 255 -8.79 13.53 -10.29
C TYR A 255 -9.94 14.01 -11.20
N VAL A 256 -10.87 13.10 -11.52
CA VAL A 256 -12.05 13.40 -12.35
C VAL A 256 -13.34 13.15 -11.57
N ASN A 257 -13.51 11.95 -11.02
CA ASN A 257 -14.73 11.52 -10.35
C ASN A 257 -14.48 10.23 -9.54
N PHE A 258 -15.52 9.66 -8.93
CA PHE A 258 -15.43 8.40 -8.20
C PHE A 258 -16.76 7.64 -8.17
N THR A 259 -16.69 6.36 -7.83
CA THR A 259 -17.80 5.54 -7.34
C THR A 259 -17.39 4.88 -6.02
N SER A 260 -18.28 4.10 -5.40
CA SER A 260 -17.96 3.44 -4.12
C SER A 260 -16.80 2.46 -4.18
N ASP A 261 -16.48 1.93 -5.37
CA ASP A 261 -15.50 0.87 -5.59
C ASP A 261 -14.23 1.33 -6.32
N ARG A 262 -14.17 2.57 -6.82
CA ARG A 262 -13.02 3.08 -7.59
C ARG A 262 -12.98 4.61 -7.67
N VAL A 263 -11.81 5.15 -7.97
CA VAL A 263 -11.59 6.57 -8.29
C VAL A 263 -11.18 6.71 -9.74
N TYR A 264 -11.60 7.76 -10.43
CA TYR A 264 -11.23 8.02 -11.82
C TYR A 264 -10.18 9.13 -11.89
N LEU A 265 -9.07 8.84 -12.55
CA LEU A 265 -8.02 9.79 -12.88
C LEU A 265 -7.91 9.97 -14.39
N THR A 266 -7.36 11.10 -14.84
CA THR A 266 -7.00 11.32 -16.24
C THR A 266 -5.71 12.13 -16.35
N GLY A 267 -5.17 12.24 -17.55
CA GLY A 267 -3.88 12.90 -17.80
C GLY A 267 -2.68 11.99 -17.54
N ILE A 268 -1.55 12.41 -18.10
CA ILE A 268 -0.24 11.80 -17.94
C ILE A 268 0.60 12.72 -17.01
N PRO A 269 1.23 12.18 -15.95
CA PRO A 269 1.83 12.99 -14.88
C PRO A 269 2.84 14.06 -15.32
N ASP A 270 3.63 13.80 -16.37
CA ASP A 270 4.65 14.73 -16.88
C ASP A 270 4.18 15.61 -18.05
N VAL A 271 2.89 15.60 -18.39
CA VAL A 271 2.29 16.42 -19.44
C VAL A 271 1.23 17.32 -18.82
N PRO A 272 1.56 18.52 -18.32
CA PRO A 272 0.61 19.37 -17.61
C PRO A 272 -0.68 19.63 -18.37
N ALA A 273 -0.60 19.87 -19.69
CA ALA A 273 -1.76 20.12 -20.55
C ALA A 273 -2.73 18.92 -20.70
N SER A 274 -2.36 17.74 -20.20
CA SER A 274 -3.20 16.54 -20.21
C SER A 274 -4.07 16.40 -18.96
N LEU A 275 -3.76 17.15 -17.89
CA LEU A 275 -4.46 17.08 -16.62
C LEU A 275 -5.79 17.84 -16.69
N PRO A 276 -6.85 17.39 -16.00
CA PRO A 276 -8.20 17.94 -16.10
C PRO A 276 -8.32 19.40 -15.66
N HIS A 277 -7.36 19.91 -14.88
CA HIS A 277 -7.36 21.27 -14.34
C HIS A 277 -6.33 22.20 -14.99
N ALA A 278 -5.77 21.82 -16.15
CA ALA A 278 -4.75 22.60 -16.86
C ALA A 278 -5.27 23.86 -17.59
N GLY A 279 -6.38 24.45 -17.13
CA GLY A 279 -7.09 25.58 -17.75
C GLY A 279 -6.98 26.88 -16.97
#